data_AF-A0A257F216-F1
#
_entry.id   AF-A0A257F216-F1
#
_cell.length_a   1.000
_cell.length_b   1.000
_cell.length_c   1.000
_cell.angle_alpha   90.00
_cell.angle_beta   90.00
_cell.angle_gamma   90.00
#
_symmetry.space_group_name_H-M   'P 1'
#
loop_
_entity.id
_entity.type
_entity.pdbx_description
1 polymer ?
#
loop_
_entity_poly.entity_id
_entity_poly.type
_entity_poly.pdbx_seq_one_letter_code
_entity_poly.pdbx_strand_id
1 'polypeptide(L)'
;MWDYLKLVVLGVVALFGAIAANYAHDVAYEVNAIVVMLAAGVTFLWTLRTMGESGGEPRTVNANEYMDGVVRAGVIATSFWGVVGFLVGVVIAFQLAFPSLNLGNVTEGVLNFGRLRPLHTSAVIFAFGGNALIMSAFYIVQRTCATRLWGGNLAWFVFWGWQVMIVLAATSYVLGGTQGKEYAETVWYIDWWIAIVWVAFLFVFMGTLIKRKEPHIYVANWFLLSMILTVAMLHIGNNLQIPVSIWGSLSVPLFSGVQDAMVQWWYGHNAVGFFLTAGFLGMMYYFVPKQAERPIYSYKLSIIHFWALIFLYIWAGPHHLHYTALPDWAATLGMV
;
A
#
# COMPACT_ATOMS: atom_id res chain seq x y z
N MET A 1 9.95 -30.90 -2.54
CA MET A 1 9.37 -30.53 -3.85
C MET A 1 9.02 -29.04 -3.94
N TRP A 2 8.34 -28.46 -2.95
CA TRP A 2 7.97 -27.03 -2.98
C TRP A 2 9.15 -26.05 -3.06
N ASP A 3 10.29 -26.34 -2.42
CA ASP A 3 11.42 -25.40 -2.44
C ASP A 3 12.14 -25.36 -3.79
N TYR A 4 12.18 -26.48 -4.54
CA TYR A 4 12.66 -26.48 -5.92
C TYR A 4 11.75 -25.62 -6.82
N LEU A 5 10.43 -25.73 -6.65
CA LEU A 5 9.49 -24.88 -7.39
C LEU A 5 9.70 -23.39 -7.06
N LYS A 6 9.90 -23.04 -5.79
CA LYS A 6 10.21 -21.65 -5.38
C LYS A 6 11.49 -21.15 -6.05
N LEU A 7 12.56 -21.96 -6.06
CA LEU A 7 13.81 -21.59 -6.73
C LEU A 7 13.61 -21.38 -8.23
N VAL A 8 12.87 -22.26 -8.91
CA VAL A 8 12.57 -22.09 -10.34
C VAL A 8 11.80 -20.79 -10.58
N VAL A 9 10.75 -20.52 -9.81
CA VAL A 9 9.96 -19.29 -9.93
C VAL A 9 10.84 -18.05 -9.70
N LEU A 10 11.64 -18.03 -8.63
CA LEU A 10 12.52 -16.90 -8.32
C LEU A 10 13.61 -16.70 -9.38
N GLY A 11 14.18 -17.79 -9.92
CA GLY A 11 15.16 -17.74 -11.00
C GLY A 11 14.56 -17.20 -12.30
N VAL A 12 13.33 -17.61 -12.62
CA VAL A 12 12.58 -17.10 -13.77
C VAL A 12 12.27 -15.60 -13.60
N VAL A 13 11.82 -15.17 -12.41
CA VAL A 13 11.57 -13.75 -12.12
C VAL A 13 12.86 -12.93 -12.22
N ALA A 14 13.98 -13.44 -11.69
CA ALA A 14 15.27 -12.77 -11.80
C ALA A 14 15.73 -12.62 -13.26
N LEU A 15 15.60 -13.70 -14.06
CA LEU A 15 15.94 -13.67 -15.49
C LEU A 15 15.05 -12.68 -16.26
N PHE A 16 13.74 -12.68 -16.02
CA PHE A 16 12.85 -11.71 -16.65
C PHE A 16 13.15 -10.28 -16.22
N GLY A 17 13.52 -10.05 -14.95
CA GLY A 17 14.00 -8.75 -14.48
C GLY A 17 15.26 -8.29 -15.22
N ALA A 18 16.22 -9.20 -15.46
CA ALA A 18 17.42 -8.89 -16.24
C ALA A 18 17.11 -8.55 -17.71
N ILE A 19 16.23 -9.33 -18.34
CA ILE A 19 15.76 -9.07 -19.71
C ILE A 19 15.04 -7.72 -19.78
N ALA A 20 14.13 -7.47 -18.84
CA ALA A 20 13.37 -6.22 -18.77
C ALA A 20 14.30 -5.00 -18.59
N ALA A 21 15.33 -5.10 -17.76
CA ALA A 21 16.34 -4.04 -17.63
C ALA A 21 17.09 -3.81 -18.95
N ASN A 22 17.49 -4.88 -19.66
CA ASN A 22 18.22 -4.75 -20.91
C ASN A 22 17.40 -4.15 -22.06
N TYR A 23 16.09 -4.37 -22.08
CA TYR A 23 15.18 -3.83 -23.10
C TYR A 23 14.48 -2.53 -22.68
N ALA A 24 14.83 -1.96 -21.52
CA ALA A 24 14.17 -0.80 -20.96
C ALA A 24 14.21 0.42 -21.90
N HIS A 25 13.08 1.09 -22.05
CA HIS A 25 12.96 2.32 -22.85
C HIS A 25 13.26 3.59 -22.04
N ASP A 26 13.24 3.50 -20.70
CA ASP A 26 13.49 4.61 -19.80
C ASP A 26 14.17 4.12 -18.50
N VAL A 27 14.88 5.05 -17.84
CA VAL A 27 15.71 4.76 -16.66
C VAL A 27 14.87 4.34 -15.45
N ALA A 28 13.65 4.86 -15.31
CA ALA A 28 12.78 4.50 -14.19
C ALA A 28 12.40 3.01 -14.28
N TYR A 29 11.97 2.57 -15.47
CA TYR A 29 11.69 1.16 -15.77
C TYR A 29 12.94 0.30 -15.62
N GLU A 30 14.09 0.71 -16.16
CA GLU A 30 15.35 -0.03 -16.05
C GLU A 30 15.72 -0.31 -14.59
N VAL A 31 15.75 0.74 -13.76
CA VAL A 31 16.11 0.62 -12.34
C VAL A 31 15.07 -0.23 -11.60
N ASN A 32 13.78 -0.09 -11.91
CA ASN A 32 12.75 -0.91 -11.30
C ASN A 32 12.89 -2.39 -11.67
N ALA A 33 13.22 -2.70 -12.92
CA ALA A 33 13.50 -4.07 -13.37
C ALA A 33 14.74 -4.67 -12.67
N ILE A 34 15.79 -3.86 -12.47
CA ILE A 34 16.97 -4.25 -11.67
C ILE A 34 16.59 -4.51 -10.22
N VAL A 35 15.75 -3.66 -9.60
CA VAL A 35 15.26 -3.87 -8.23
C VAL A 35 14.51 -5.20 -8.11
N VAL A 36 13.63 -5.52 -9.06
CA VAL A 36 12.91 -6.80 -9.10
C VAL A 36 13.89 -7.97 -9.27
N MET A 37 14.85 -7.86 -10.19
CA MET A 37 15.89 -8.88 -10.39
C MET A 37 16.67 -9.14 -9.11
N LEU A 38 17.13 -8.08 -8.43
CA LEU A 38 17.90 -8.19 -7.19
C LEU A 38 17.07 -8.74 -6.05
N ALA A 39 15.82 -8.30 -5.89
CA ALA A 39 14.92 -8.83 -4.86
C ALA A 39 14.66 -10.33 -5.05
N ALA A 40 14.42 -10.76 -6.31
CA ALA A 40 14.26 -12.17 -6.65
C ALA A 40 15.56 -12.96 -6.43
N GLY A 41 16.72 -12.43 -6.83
CA GLY A 41 18.03 -13.05 -6.65
C GLY A 41 18.42 -13.22 -5.19
N VAL A 42 18.22 -12.19 -4.35
CA VAL A 42 18.45 -12.26 -2.90
C VAL A 42 17.53 -13.31 -2.27
N THR A 43 16.25 -13.32 -2.65
CA THR A 43 15.28 -14.30 -2.15
C THR A 43 15.62 -15.71 -2.61
N PHE A 44 16.13 -15.88 -3.85
CA PHE A 44 16.62 -17.15 -4.38
C PHE A 44 17.79 -17.66 -3.54
N LEU A 45 18.81 -16.83 -3.32
CA LEU A 45 19.98 -17.21 -2.53
C LEU A 45 19.62 -17.53 -1.08
N TRP A 46 18.71 -16.77 -0.48
CA TRP A 46 18.19 -17.06 0.86
C TRP A 46 17.43 -18.38 0.90
N THR A 47 16.56 -18.64 -0.08
CA THR A 47 15.81 -19.90 -0.18
C THR A 47 16.75 -21.08 -0.39
N LEU A 48 17.79 -20.92 -1.23
CA LEU A 48 18.80 -21.95 -1.47
C LEU A 48 19.62 -22.26 -0.21
N ARG A 49 20.01 -21.23 0.56
CA ARG A 49 20.78 -21.41 1.80
C ARG A 49 19.98 -22.08 2.91
N THR A 50 18.71 -21.73 3.02
CA THR A 50 17.79 -22.30 4.02
C THR A 50 17.17 -23.63 3.57
N MET A 51 17.43 -24.05 2.33
CA MET A 51 16.94 -25.31 1.79
C MET A 51 17.55 -26.48 2.56
N GLY A 52 16.71 -27.33 3.13
CA GLY A 52 17.15 -28.49 3.91
C GLY A 52 17.46 -28.21 5.39
N GLU A 53 17.51 -26.94 5.83
CA GLU A 53 17.65 -26.60 7.27
C GLU A 53 16.48 -27.12 8.12
N SER A 54 15.32 -27.40 7.50
CA SER A 54 14.17 -28.01 8.18
C SER A 54 14.27 -29.54 8.29
N GLY A 55 15.30 -30.20 7.75
CA GLY A 55 15.50 -31.65 7.91
C GLY A 55 14.31 -32.54 7.49
N GLY A 56 13.37 -32.02 6.69
CA GLY A 56 12.10 -32.69 6.39
C GLY A 56 11.03 -32.58 7.48
N GLU A 57 11.35 -32.07 8.67
CA GLU A 57 10.36 -31.76 9.70
C GLU A 57 9.77 -30.37 9.47
N PRO A 58 8.44 -30.24 9.28
CA PRO A 58 7.81 -28.93 9.27
C PRO A 58 8.07 -28.26 10.62
N ARG A 59 8.67 -27.06 10.63
CA ARG A 59 8.76 -26.23 11.86
C ARG A 59 7.41 -26.27 12.54
N THR A 60 7.33 -26.88 13.72
CA THR A 60 6.08 -27.01 14.46
C THR A 60 5.67 -25.63 14.96
N VAL A 61 4.90 -24.91 14.16
CA VAL A 61 4.36 -23.60 14.55
C VAL A 61 3.26 -23.87 15.56
N ASN A 62 3.42 -23.35 16.78
CA ASN A 62 2.37 -23.42 17.77
C ASN A 62 1.14 -22.64 17.26
N ALA A 63 0.08 -23.35 16.89
CA ALA A 63 -1.14 -22.75 16.35
C ALA A 63 -1.89 -21.88 17.38
N ASN A 64 -1.58 -22.06 18.67
CA ASN A 64 -2.16 -21.27 19.76
C ASN A 64 -1.42 -19.95 20.02
N GLU A 65 -0.29 -19.71 19.36
CA GLU A 65 0.46 -18.46 19.47
C GLU A 65 0.20 -17.52 18.29
N TYR A 66 0.21 -16.22 18.55
CA TYR A 66 0.10 -15.21 17.50
C TYR A 66 1.37 -15.12 16.65
N MET A 67 1.20 -14.72 15.39
CA MET A 67 2.31 -14.44 14.47
C MET A 67 2.80 -12.99 14.65
N ASP A 68 3.43 -12.71 15.79
CA ASP A 68 3.91 -11.35 16.09
C ASP A 68 5.24 -10.99 15.39
N GLY A 69 5.93 -11.97 14.78
CA GLY A 69 7.20 -11.75 14.08
C GLY A 69 7.09 -10.74 12.92
N VAL A 70 6.08 -10.90 12.06
CA VAL A 70 5.84 -9.98 10.94
C VAL A 70 5.41 -8.60 11.43
N VAL A 71 4.58 -8.54 12.48
CA VAL A 71 4.12 -7.29 13.10
C VAL A 71 5.32 -6.51 13.63
N ARG A 72 6.24 -7.16 14.34
CA ARG A 72 7.46 -6.53 14.87
C ARG A 72 8.34 -5.97 13.75
N ALA A 73 8.60 -6.74 12.70
CA ALA A 73 9.38 -6.29 11.56
C ALA A 73 8.74 -5.07 10.88
N GLY A 74 7.43 -5.11 10.66
CA GLY A 74 6.73 -3.99 10.04
C GLY A 74 6.61 -2.76 10.93
N VAL A 75 6.52 -2.89 12.25
CA VAL A 75 6.55 -1.71 13.16
C VAL A 75 7.89 -0.99 13.07
N ILE A 76 9.01 -1.73 12.98
CA ILE A 76 10.34 -1.13 12.75
C ILE A 76 10.36 -0.42 11.39
N ALA A 77 9.81 -1.06 10.34
CA ALA A 77 9.69 -0.45 9.03
C ALA A 77 8.80 0.80 9.03
N THR A 78 7.69 0.80 9.78
CA THR A 78 6.83 1.98 9.97
C THR A 78 7.64 3.15 10.51
N SER A 79 8.39 2.95 11.60
CA SER A 79 9.22 4.02 12.16
C SER A 79 10.28 4.51 11.18
N PHE A 80 10.96 3.60 10.48
CA PHE A 80 11.95 3.95 9.48
C PHE A 80 11.36 4.79 8.34
N TRP A 81 10.25 4.34 7.74
CA TRP A 81 9.60 5.06 6.65
C TRP A 81 8.93 6.36 7.11
N GLY A 82 8.51 6.45 8.37
CA GLY A 82 8.06 7.70 8.98
C GLY A 82 9.18 8.74 8.99
N VAL A 83 10.38 8.35 9.45
CA VAL A 83 11.54 9.24 9.43
C VAL A 83 11.90 9.66 8.01
N VAL A 84 11.97 8.72 7.07
CA VAL A 84 12.29 9.01 5.65
C VAL A 84 11.23 9.95 5.03
N GLY A 85 9.95 9.61 5.14
CA GLY A 85 8.86 10.39 4.55
C GLY A 85 8.80 11.80 5.12
N PHE A 86 8.91 11.97 6.44
CA PHE A 86 8.92 13.29 7.06
C PHE A 86 10.19 14.08 6.76
N LEU A 87 11.36 13.44 6.65
CA LEU A 87 12.58 14.10 6.23
C LEU A 87 12.46 14.67 4.82
N VAL A 88 11.95 13.89 3.85
CA VAL A 88 11.69 14.40 2.49
C VAL A 88 10.68 15.54 2.53
N GLY A 89 9.66 15.46 3.40
CA GLY A 89 8.69 16.55 3.64
C GLY A 89 9.35 17.84 4.09
N VAL A 90 10.28 17.77 5.05
CA VAL A 90 11.08 18.91 5.51
C VAL A 90 11.95 19.46 4.38
N VAL A 91 12.60 18.58 3.59
CA VAL A 91 13.42 19.00 2.43
C VAL A 91 12.59 19.78 1.41
N ILE A 92 11.43 19.26 0.98
CA ILE A 92 10.60 19.94 -0.02
C ILE A 92 9.95 21.21 0.53
N ALA A 93 9.67 21.28 1.84
CA ALA A 93 9.25 22.52 2.49
C ALA A 93 10.35 23.59 2.45
N PHE A 94 11.61 23.20 2.71
CA PHE A 94 12.76 24.09 2.55
C PHE A 94 12.99 24.51 1.10
N GLN A 95 12.70 23.67 0.11
CA GLN A 95 12.75 24.05 -1.31
C GLN A 95 11.70 25.10 -1.69
N LEU A 96 10.53 25.10 -1.03
CA LEU A 96 9.52 26.15 -1.21
C LEU A 96 9.96 27.47 -0.55
N ALA A 97 10.57 27.39 0.64
CA ALA A 97 11.05 28.58 1.37
C ALA A 97 12.31 29.19 0.74
N PHE A 98 13.23 28.33 0.28
CA PHE A 98 14.50 28.70 -0.32
C PHE A 98 14.70 27.90 -1.63
N PRO A 99 14.21 28.42 -2.77
CA PRO A 99 14.30 27.73 -4.05
C PRO A 99 15.71 27.34 -4.51
N SER A 100 16.76 27.95 -3.96
CA SER A 100 18.17 27.56 -4.19
C SER A 100 18.50 26.14 -3.72
N LEU A 101 17.69 25.57 -2.82
CA LEU A 101 17.81 24.17 -2.36
C LEU A 101 17.19 23.17 -3.36
N ASN A 102 16.57 23.65 -4.44
CA ASN A 102 16.14 22.80 -5.55
C ASN A 102 17.33 22.51 -6.47
N LEU A 103 17.99 21.38 -6.22
CA LEU A 103 19.22 20.97 -6.91
C LEU A 103 18.98 20.17 -8.19
N GLY A 104 17.76 20.22 -8.76
CA GLY A 104 17.39 19.44 -9.94
C GLY A 104 18.33 19.59 -11.13
N ASN A 105 18.88 20.80 -11.36
CA ASN A 105 19.79 21.07 -12.47
C ASN A 105 21.14 20.34 -12.37
N VAL A 106 21.59 20.04 -11.15
CA VAL A 106 22.89 19.36 -10.90
C VAL A 106 22.73 17.87 -10.58
N THR A 107 21.50 17.41 -10.34
CA THR A 107 21.20 16.00 -10.01
C THR A 107 20.31 15.32 -11.04
N GLU A 108 20.28 15.80 -12.29
CA GLU A 108 19.43 15.23 -13.36
C GLU A 108 17.94 15.09 -12.95
N GLY A 109 17.45 16.06 -12.18
CA GLY A 109 16.08 16.12 -11.67
C GLY A 109 15.82 15.35 -10.37
N VAL A 110 16.74 14.52 -9.87
CA VAL A 110 16.53 13.70 -8.65
C VAL A 110 16.10 14.54 -7.43
N LEU A 111 16.80 15.64 -7.14
CA LEU A 111 16.49 16.54 -6.03
C LEU A 111 15.58 17.70 -6.45
N ASN A 112 14.80 17.56 -7.51
CA ASN A 112 13.82 18.55 -7.91
C ASN A 112 12.52 18.42 -7.11
N PHE A 113 11.96 19.56 -6.69
CA PHE A 113 10.68 19.60 -5.95
C PHE A 113 9.56 18.79 -6.63
N GLY A 114 9.44 18.87 -7.96
CA GLY A 114 8.41 18.17 -8.72
C GLY A 114 8.51 16.65 -8.63
N ARG A 115 9.72 16.08 -8.48
CA ARG A 115 9.94 14.63 -8.29
C ARG A 115 9.90 14.23 -6.81
N LEU A 116 10.39 15.10 -5.91
CA LEU A 116 10.39 14.82 -4.48
C LEU A 116 9.02 14.96 -3.82
N ARG A 117 8.10 15.76 -4.38
CA ARG A 117 6.72 15.88 -3.87
C ARG A 117 5.97 14.54 -3.88
N PRO A 118 5.82 13.83 -5.01
CA PRO A 118 5.17 12.52 -5.01
C PRO A 118 5.95 11.48 -4.20
N LEU A 119 7.29 11.56 -4.15
CA LEU A 119 8.09 10.74 -3.24
C LEU A 119 7.67 10.94 -1.77
N HIS A 120 7.57 12.19 -1.32
CA HIS A 120 7.12 12.51 0.03
C HIS A 120 5.71 11.99 0.29
N THR A 121 4.76 12.31 -0.61
CA THR A 121 3.36 11.90 -0.49
C THR A 121 3.25 10.39 -0.33
N SER A 122 3.85 9.62 -1.24
CA SER A 122 3.79 8.15 -1.20
C SER A 122 4.57 7.55 -0.03
N ALA A 123 5.71 8.14 0.36
CA ALA A 123 6.46 7.68 1.53
C ALA A 123 5.66 7.89 2.83
N VAL A 124 4.99 9.02 3.00
CA VAL A 124 4.20 9.28 4.22
C VAL A 124 2.90 8.48 4.23
N ILE A 125 2.20 8.39 3.10
CA ILE A 125 0.91 7.70 3.04
C ILE A 125 1.12 6.19 2.96
N PHE A 126 1.78 5.68 1.92
CA PHE A 126 1.84 4.24 1.66
C PHE A 126 3.00 3.56 2.38
N ALA A 127 4.17 4.20 2.53
CA ALA A 127 5.27 3.57 3.25
C ALA A 127 5.08 3.62 4.77
N PHE A 128 4.91 4.82 5.34
CA PHE A 128 4.64 5.01 6.77
C PHE A 128 3.23 4.57 7.14
N GLY A 129 2.20 5.22 6.59
CA GLY A 129 0.80 4.92 6.88
C GLY A 129 0.43 3.48 6.51
N GLY A 130 0.86 2.98 5.35
CA GLY A 130 0.58 1.62 4.92
C GLY A 130 1.22 0.55 5.79
N ASN A 131 2.49 0.69 6.17
CA ASN A 131 3.06 -0.24 7.15
C ASN A 131 2.33 -0.17 8.50
N ALA A 132 1.99 1.03 8.98
CA ALA A 132 1.21 1.20 10.21
C ALA A 132 -0.14 0.45 10.14
N LEU A 133 -0.87 0.58 9.04
CA LEU A 133 -2.16 -0.06 8.82
C LEU A 133 -2.05 -1.58 8.68
N ILE A 134 -1.15 -2.09 7.84
CA ILE A 134 -1.02 -3.55 7.64
C ILE A 134 -0.61 -4.21 8.96
N MET A 135 0.37 -3.64 9.68
CA MET A 135 0.86 -4.24 10.92
C MET A 135 -0.16 -4.14 12.06
N SER A 136 -0.84 -3.01 12.19
CA SER A 136 -1.91 -2.90 13.17
C SER A 136 -3.08 -3.81 12.82
N ALA A 137 -3.47 -3.93 11.54
CA ALA A 137 -4.52 -4.85 11.12
C ALA A 137 -4.16 -6.30 11.49
N PHE A 138 -2.92 -6.75 11.22
CA PHE A 138 -2.43 -8.06 11.63
C PHE A 138 -2.41 -8.26 13.14
N TYR A 139 -2.03 -7.24 13.91
CA TYR A 139 -2.01 -7.31 15.37
C TYR A 139 -3.44 -7.39 15.95
N ILE A 140 -4.33 -6.54 15.45
CA ILE A 140 -5.70 -6.36 15.92
C ILE A 140 -6.56 -7.58 15.57
N VAL A 141 -6.54 -8.05 14.32
CA VAL A 141 -7.40 -9.14 13.87
C VAL A 141 -7.11 -10.43 14.63
N GLN A 142 -5.84 -10.72 14.91
CA GLN A 142 -5.46 -11.90 15.69
C GLN A 142 -6.03 -11.88 17.10
N ARG A 143 -5.93 -10.73 17.78
CA ARG A 143 -6.32 -10.57 19.18
C ARG A 143 -7.82 -10.47 19.36
N THR A 144 -8.49 -9.77 18.45
CA THR A 144 -9.95 -9.64 18.47
C THR A 144 -10.67 -10.91 18.00
N CYS A 145 -10.01 -11.78 17.24
CA CYS A 145 -10.55 -13.08 16.83
C CYS A 145 -10.00 -14.27 17.62
N ALA A 146 -9.08 -14.02 18.56
CA ALA A 146 -8.39 -15.03 19.38
C ALA A 146 -7.77 -16.19 18.56
N THR A 147 -7.18 -15.86 17.41
CA THR A 147 -6.63 -16.83 16.46
C THR A 147 -5.38 -16.29 15.77
N ARG A 148 -4.47 -17.18 15.36
CA ARG A 148 -3.26 -16.83 14.61
C ARG A 148 -3.62 -16.38 13.18
N LEU A 149 -2.80 -15.53 12.57
CA LEU A 149 -2.96 -15.15 11.15
C LEU A 149 -3.10 -16.37 10.24
N TRP A 150 -4.05 -16.27 9.32
CA TRP A 150 -4.26 -17.24 8.25
C TRP A 150 -3.21 -17.13 7.15
N GLY A 151 -2.99 -18.22 6.40
CA GLY A 151 -2.16 -18.23 5.19
C GLY A 151 -0.67 -18.53 5.42
N GLY A 152 -0.26 -18.88 6.64
CA GLY A 152 1.12 -19.24 6.94
C GLY A 152 2.09 -18.09 6.64
N ASN A 153 3.02 -18.29 5.70
CA ASN A 153 3.98 -17.26 5.30
C ASN A 153 3.39 -16.16 4.41
N LEU A 154 2.09 -16.20 4.07
CA LEU A 154 1.47 -15.17 3.25
C LEU A 154 1.54 -13.78 3.91
N ALA A 155 1.50 -13.69 5.25
CA ALA A 155 1.70 -12.42 5.95
C ALA A 155 3.12 -11.84 5.74
N TRP A 156 4.14 -12.71 5.66
CA TRP A 156 5.51 -12.29 5.33
C TRP A 156 5.65 -11.91 3.86
N PHE A 157 4.92 -12.55 2.95
CA PHE A 157 4.83 -12.11 1.56
C PHE A 157 4.23 -10.70 1.47
N VAL A 158 3.15 -10.42 2.22
CA VAL A 158 2.55 -9.08 2.27
C VAL A 158 3.58 -8.05 2.76
N PHE A 159 4.29 -8.35 3.85
CA PHE A 159 5.33 -7.46 4.36
C PHE A 159 6.41 -7.19 3.30
N TRP A 160 7.12 -8.21 2.81
CA TRP A 160 8.20 -8.01 1.85
C TRP A 160 7.72 -7.44 0.52
N GLY A 161 6.53 -7.84 0.06
CA GLY A 161 5.93 -7.29 -1.14
C GLY A 161 5.62 -5.80 -1.01
N TRP A 162 5.15 -5.37 0.16
CA TRP A 162 4.96 -3.95 0.45
C TRP A 162 6.29 -3.20 0.51
N GLN A 163 7.34 -3.79 1.10
CA GLN A 163 8.68 -3.16 1.10
C GLN A 163 9.26 -3.02 -0.31
N VAL A 164 9.11 -4.03 -1.16
CA VAL A 164 9.52 -3.96 -2.58
C VAL A 164 8.74 -2.87 -3.31
N MET A 165 7.42 -2.78 -3.09
CA MET A 165 6.59 -1.71 -3.66
C MET A 165 7.13 -0.33 -3.30
N ILE A 166 7.45 -0.09 -2.02
CA ILE A 166 7.96 1.21 -1.56
C ILE A 166 9.28 1.56 -2.26
N VAL A 167 10.19 0.60 -2.43
CA VAL A 167 11.47 0.83 -3.11
C VAL A 167 11.27 1.09 -4.61
N LEU A 168 10.38 0.36 -5.27
CA LEU A 168 10.02 0.59 -6.67
C LEU A 168 9.44 1.99 -6.88
N ALA A 169 8.46 2.37 -6.05
CA ALA A 169 7.84 3.69 -6.11
C ALA A 169 8.88 4.80 -5.88
N ALA A 170 9.69 4.67 -4.82
CA ALA A 170 10.69 5.68 -4.48
C ALA A 170 11.70 5.92 -5.61
N THR A 171 12.21 4.83 -6.20
CA THR A 171 13.15 4.91 -7.33
C THR A 171 12.47 5.43 -8.60
N SER A 172 11.24 5.01 -8.88
CA SER A 172 10.46 5.50 -10.03
C SER A 172 10.27 7.01 -9.96
N TYR A 173 9.84 7.56 -8.81
CA TYR A 173 9.57 8.99 -8.68
C TYR A 173 10.79 9.87 -8.89
N VAL A 174 11.93 9.52 -8.27
CA VAL A 174 13.16 10.33 -8.40
C VAL A 174 13.76 10.27 -9.81
N LEU A 175 13.49 9.19 -10.54
CA LEU A 175 13.89 9.02 -11.94
C LEU A 175 12.86 9.58 -12.94
N GLY A 176 11.70 10.03 -12.46
CA GLY A 176 10.67 10.68 -13.27
C GLY A 176 9.56 9.78 -13.80
N GLY A 177 9.54 8.49 -13.42
CA GLY A 177 8.43 7.59 -13.70
C GLY A 177 7.22 7.92 -12.82
N THR A 178 6.19 8.52 -13.42
CA THR A 178 4.94 8.86 -12.74
C THR A 178 3.77 8.91 -13.71
N GLN A 179 2.57 8.59 -13.22
CA GLN A 179 1.32 8.81 -13.97
C GLN A 179 0.82 10.26 -13.87
N GLY A 180 1.37 11.07 -12.95
CA GLY A 180 0.89 12.44 -12.70
C GLY A 180 -0.46 12.55 -11.97
N LYS A 181 -1.03 11.41 -11.54
CA LYS A 181 -2.27 11.32 -10.77
C LYS A 181 -1.96 11.34 -9.27
N GLU A 182 -2.49 12.32 -8.53
CA GLU A 182 -2.19 12.45 -7.09
C GLU A 182 -2.58 11.19 -6.29
N TYR A 183 -1.70 10.75 -5.41
CA TYR A 183 -1.81 9.52 -4.62
C TYR A 183 -1.80 8.21 -5.45
N ALA A 184 -1.81 8.29 -6.78
CA ALA A 184 -1.75 7.18 -7.73
C ALA A 184 -0.58 7.37 -8.71
N GLU A 185 0.52 7.94 -8.23
CA GLU A 185 1.63 8.33 -9.10
C GLU A 185 2.44 7.12 -9.60
N THR A 186 2.36 5.97 -8.92
CA THR A 186 3.10 4.75 -9.30
C THR A 186 2.81 4.35 -10.72
N VAL A 187 3.78 3.76 -11.45
CA VAL A 187 3.56 3.32 -12.83
C VAL A 187 2.88 1.95 -12.90
N TRP A 188 2.33 1.59 -14.07
CA TRP A 188 1.37 0.48 -14.23
C TRP A 188 1.84 -0.88 -13.67
N TYR A 189 3.12 -1.23 -13.80
CA TYR A 189 3.63 -2.51 -13.30
C TYR A 189 3.77 -2.53 -11.77
N ILE A 190 4.00 -1.36 -11.15
CA ILE A 190 3.97 -1.19 -9.69
C ILE A 190 2.51 -1.30 -9.21
N ASP A 191 1.55 -0.77 -9.98
CA ASP A 191 0.13 -0.89 -9.65
C ASP A 191 -0.34 -2.35 -9.65
N TRP A 192 0.11 -3.15 -10.62
CA TRP A 192 -0.18 -4.59 -10.62
C TRP A 192 0.43 -5.29 -9.41
N TRP A 193 1.66 -4.92 -9.04
CA TRP A 193 2.30 -5.45 -7.84
C TRP A 193 1.55 -5.07 -6.56
N ILE A 194 1.11 -3.82 -6.43
CA ILE A 194 0.25 -3.35 -5.33
C ILE A 194 -1.01 -4.22 -5.27
N ALA A 195 -1.71 -4.42 -6.38
CA ALA A 195 -2.93 -5.21 -6.41
C ALA A 195 -2.69 -6.65 -5.93
N ILE A 196 -1.61 -7.31 -6.37
CA ILE A 196 -1.25 -8.66 -5.94
C ILE A 196 -0.99 -8.72 -4.42
N VAL A 197 -0.17 -7.80 -3.91
CA VAL A 197 0.16 -7.72 -2.48
C VAL A 197 -1.08 -7.41 -1.63
N TRP A 198 -1.95 -6.54 -2.13
CA TRP A 198 -3.17 -6.13 -1.43
C TRP A 198 -4.22 -7.24 -1.41
N VAL A 199 -4.35 -8.03 -2.49
CA VAL A 199 -5.20 -9.23 -2.51
C VAL A 199 -4.67 -10.29 -1.54
N ALA A 200 -3.35 -10.49 -1.47
CA ALA A 200 -2.76 -11.36 -0.46
C ALA A 200 -3.07 -10.86 0.96
N PHE A 201 -3.01 -9.55 1.20
CA PHE A 201 -3.38 -8.94 2.47
C PHE A 201 -4.85 -9.19 2.82
N LEU A 202 -5.76 -9.01 1.85
CA LEU A 202 -7.18 -9.33 1.99
C LEU A 202 -7.40 -10.80 2.38
N PHE A 203 -6.72 -11.73 1.72
CA PHE A 203 -6.84 -13.15 2.04
C PHE A 203 -6.33 -13.50 3.44
N VAL A 204 -5.21 -12.92 3.87
CA VAL A 204 -4.73 -13.07 5.26
C VAL A 204 -5.78 -12.54 6.24
N PHE A 205 -6.31 -11.34 5.99
CA PHE A 205 -7.25 -10.69 6.90
C PHE A 205 -8.59 -11.45 6.97
N MET A 206 -9.22 -11.71 5.83
CA MET A 206 -10.49 -12.45 5.76
C MET A 206 -10.34 -13.89 6.25
N GLY A 207 -9.26 -14.58 5.86
CA GLY A 207 -9.00 -15.94 6.34
C GLY A 207 -8.86 -16.01 7.86
N THR A 208 -8.32 -14.97 8.48
CA THR A 208 -8.24 -14.85 9.95
C THR A 208 -9.61 -14.59 10.58
N LEU A 209 -10.43 -13.71 9.98
CA LEU A 209 -11.81 -13.46 10.43
C LEU A 209 -12.71 -14.71 10.35
N ILE A 210 -12.54 -15.53 9.30
CA ILE A 210 -13.30 -16.76 9.11
C ILE A 210 -12.94 -17.80 10.20
N LYS A 211 -11.67 -17.84 10.62
CA LYS A 211 -11.17 -18.74 11.68
C LYS A 211 -11.31 -18.19 13.10
N ARG A 212 -12.11 -17.13 13.31
CA ARG A 212 -12.30 -16.53 14.62
C ARG A 212 -12.95 -17.51 15.61
N LYS A 213 -12.60 -17.35 16.89
CA LYS A 213 -13.26 -18.09 17.98
C LYS A 213 -14.51 -17.38 18.50
N GLU A 214 -14.48 -16.06 18.53
CA GLU A 214 -15.62 -15.24 18.95
C GLU A 214 -16.69 -15.16 17.87
N PRO A 215 -17.99 -15.38 18.17
CA PRO A 215 -19.04 -15.36 17.17
C PRO A 215 -19.20 -13.99 16.51
N HIS A 216 -19.00 -12.92 17.29
CA HIS A 216 -19.10 -11.54 16.84
C HIS A 216 -17.76 -11.02 16.32
N ILE A 217 -17.81 -10.24 15.24
CA ILE A 217 -16.65 -9.52 14.72
C ILE A 217 -16.60 -8.15 15.39
N TYR A 218 -15.46 -7.84 16.01
CA TYR A 218 -15.23 -6.56 16.67
C TYR A 218 -15.27 -5.38 15.70
N VAL A 219 -15.78 -4.23 16.14
CA VAL A 219 -16.00 -3.03 15.29
C VAL A 219 -14.71 -2.57 14.59
N ALA A 220 -13.54 -2.67 15.24
CA ALA A 220 -12.27 -2.33 14.58
C ALA A 220 -12.08 -3.10 13.27
N ASN A 221 -12.47 -4.38 13.23
CA ASN A 221 -12.35 -5.21 12.04
C ASN A 221 -13.36 -4.83 10.95
N TRP A 222 -14.47 -4.17 11.26
CA TRP A 222 -15.40 -3.65 10.25
C TRP A 222 -14.73 -2.53 9.46
N PHE A 223 -14.14 -1.57 10.17
CA PHE A 223 -13.39 -0.47 9.57
C PHE A 223 -12.16 -0.97 8.79
N LEU A 224 -11.39 -1.90 9.36
CA LEU A 224 -10.22 -2.47 8.68
C LEU A 224 -10.63 -3.28 7.44
N LEU A 225 -11.67 -4.12 7.51
CA LEU A 225 -12.14 -4.86 6.34
C LEU A 225 -12.66 -3.92 5.25
N SER A 226 -13.43 -2.90 5.64
CA SER A 226 -13.94 -1.89 4.71
C SER A 226 -12.80 -1.12 4.04
N MET A 227 -11.77 -0.74 4.80
CA MET A 227 -10.56 -0.12 4.26
C MET A 227 -9.88 -1.02 3.23
N ILE A 228 -9.66 -2.30 3.55
CA ILE A 228 -8.98 -3.23 2.63
C ILE A 228 -9.77 -3.40 1.32
N LEU A 229 -11.09 -3.62 1.41
CA LEU A 229 -11.95 -3.85 0.25
C LEU A 229 -12.08 -2.59 -0.62
N THR A 230 -12.38 -1.45 0.00
CA THR A 230 -12.56 -0.20 -0.76
C THR A 230 -11.26 0.24 -1.40
N VAL A 231 -10.12 0.20 -0.69
CA VAL A 231 -8.82 0.58 -1.28
C VAL A 231 -8.49 -0.30 -2.49
N ALA A 232 -8.79 -1.59 -2.47
CA ALA A 232 -8.62 -2.47 -3.63
C ALA A 232 -9.48 -2.00 -4.83
N MET A 233 -10.75 -1.71 -4.59
CA MET A 233 -11.67 -1.19 -5.62
C MET A 233 -11.20 0.14 -6.19
N LEU A 234 -10.78 1.07 -5.33
CA LEU A 234 -10.28 2.39 -5.73
C LEU A 234 -9.02 2.25 -6.59
N HIS A 235 -8.05 1.47 -6.13
CA HIS A 235 -6.79 1.22 -6.83
C HIS A 235 -7.02 0.65 -8.22
N ILE A 236 -7.85 -0.39 -8.33
CA ILE A 236 -8.17 -1.01 -9.63
C ILE A 236 -8.93 -0.03 -10.53
N GLY A 237 -9.88 0.73 -9.98
CA GLY A 237 -10.72 1.64 -10.76
C GLY A 237 -9.97 2.85 -11.34
N ASN A 238 -9.13 3.51 -10.54
CA ASN A 238 -8.41 4.71 -10.98
C ASN A 238 -7.20 4.40 -11.88
N ASN A 239 -6.57 3.25 -11.66
CA ASN A 239 -5.34 2.87 -12.32
C ASN A 239 -5.60 1.98 -13.55
N LEU A 240 -6.80 2.07 -14.14
CA LEU A 240 -7.07 1.54 -15.47
C LEU A 240 -6.30 2.37 -16.49
N GLN A 241 -5.17 1.83 -16.94
CA GLN A 241 -4.26 2.50 -17.87
C GLN A 241 -3.79 1.54 -18.95
N ILE A 242 -3.45 2.12 -20.10
CA ILE A 242 -2.90 1.40 -21.25
C ILE A 242 -1.39 1.66 -21.27
N PRO A 243 -0.54 0.66 -20.97
CA PRO A 243 0.90 0.80 -21.14
C PRO A 243 1.24 1.13 -22.60
N VAL A 244 2.06 2.16 -22.81
CA VAL A 244 2.53 2.52 -24.16
C VAL A 244 3.50 1.45 -24.68
N SER A 245 4.27 0.85 -23.77
CA SER A 245 5.16 -0.27 -24.05
C SER A 245 5.24 -1.18 -22.84
N ILE A 246 5.47 -2.48 -23.09
CA ILE A 246 5.78 -3.45 -22.03
C ILE A 246 7.17 -3.22 -21.41
N TRP A 247 8.06 -2.49 -22.10
CA TRP A 247 9.44 -2.19 -21.68
C TRP A 247 9.63 -0.75 -21.17
N GLY A 248 8.55 -0.02 -20.91
CA GLY A 248 8.60 1.37 -20.46
C GLY A 248 7.64 1.65 -19.32
N SER A 249 7.94 2.70 -18.56
CA SER A 249 7.14 3.15 -17.43
C SER A 249 5.90 3.94 -17.84
N LEU A 250 5.87 4.43 -19.08
CA LEU A 250 4.80 5.28 -19.59
C LEU A 250 3.50 4.49 -19.86
N SER A 251 2.41 5.00 -19.32
CA SER A 251 1.04 4.53 -19.56
C SER A 251 0.10 5.72 -19.75
N VAL A 252 -1.00 5.50 -20.46
CA VAL A 252 -2.04 6.51 -20.71
C VAL A 252 -3.30 6.13 -19.92
N PRO A 253 -3.91 7.07 -19.15
CA PRO A 253 -5.16 6.81 -18.45
C PRO A 253 -6.28 6.39 -19.41
N LEU A 254 -7.15 5.46 -18.96
CA LEU A 254 -8.33 5.05 -19.73
C LEU A 254 -9.35 6.20 -19.87
N PHE A 255 -9.47 7.04 -18.83
CA PHE A 255 -10.38 8.17 -18.79
C PHE A 255 -9.67 9.47 -19.22
N SER A 256 -10.43 10.48 -19.62
CA SER A 256 -9.88 11.81 -19.95
C SER A 256 -10.76 12.95 -19.45
N GLY A 257 -10.17 14.15 -19.37
CA GLY A 257 -10.87 15.39 -19.04
C GLY A 257 -11.66 15.29 -17.73
N VAL A 258 -12.93 15.69 -17.77
CA VAL A 258 -13.81 15.75 -16.60
C VAL A 258 -14.06 14.36 -15.98
N GLN A 259 -14.12 13.30 -16.80
CA GLN A 259 -14.29 11.94 -16.29
C GLN A 259 -13.06 11.49 -15.52
N ASP A 260 -11.87 11.75 -16.06
CA ASP A 260 -10.62 11.42 -15.37
C ASP A 260 -10.49 12.21 -14.07
N ALA A 261 -10.84 13.49 -14.06
CA ALA A 261 -10.87 14.30 -12.85
C ALA A 261 -11.81 13.74 -11.79
N MET A 262 -13.02 13.31 -12.19
CA MET A 262 -13.99 12.70 -11.27
C MET A 262 -13.46 11.38 -10.71
N VAL A 263 -12.98 10.46 -11.55
CA VAL A 263 -12.42 9.17 -11.12
C VAL A 263 -11.20 9.39 -10.22
N GLN A 264 -10.34 10.34 -10.57
CA GLN A 264 -9.14 10.71 -9.81
C GLN A 264 -9.50 11.22 -8.40
N TRP A 265 -10.54 12.04 -8.25
CA TRP A 265 -10.90 12.56 -6.93
C TRP A 265 -11.89 11.69 -6.16
N TRP A 266 -12.67 10.84 -6.84
CA TRP A 266 -13.29 9.68 -6.21
C TRP A 266 -12.22 8.78 -5.59
N TYR A 267 -11.13 8.51 -6.30
CA TYR A 267 -9.97 7.80 -5.77
C TYR A 267 -9.29 8.58 -4.65
N GLY A 268 -8.83 9.80 -4.90
CA GLY A 268 -7.98 10.57 -3.98
C GLY A 268 -8.67 10.86 -2.66
N HIS A 269 -9.96 11.27 -2.69
CA HIS A 269 -10.71 11.50 -1.47
C HIS A 269 -10.91 10.21 -0.68
N ASN A 270 -11.30 9.12 -1.34
CA ASN A 270 -11.53 7.84 -0.68
C ASN A 270 -10.24 7.11 -0.31
N ALA A 271 -9.09 7.44 -0.90
CA ALA A 271 -7.80 7.03 -0.40
C ALA A 271 -7.61 7.60 1.01
N VAL A 272 -7.80 8.91 1.21
CA VAL A 272 -7.78 9.50 2.56
C VAL A 272 -8.91 8.97 3.45
N GLY A 273 -10.11 8.79 2.89
CA GLY A 273 -11.30 8.33 3.63
C GLY A 273 -11.20 6.89 4.14
N PHE A 274 -10.68 5.99 3.35
CA PHE A 274 -10.61 4.58 3.72
C PHE A 274 -9.25 4.19 4.26
N PHE A 275 -8.17 4.61 3.61
CA PHE A 275 -6.82 4.31 4.07
C PHE A 275 -6.48 5.13 5.32
N LEU A 276 -6.60 6.46 5.27
CA LEU A 276 -6.16 7.34 6.36
C LEU A 276 -7.23 7.62 7.43
N THR A 277 -8.51 7.41 7.14
CA THR A 277 -9.60 7.59 8.13
C THR A 277 -10.14 6.24 8.61
N ALA A 278 -10.78 5.43 7.76
CA ALA A 278 -11.36 4.16 8.21
C ALA A 278 -10.31 3.20 8.79
N GLY A 279 -9.17 3.01 8.12
CA GLY A 279 -8.08 2.17 8.62
C GLY A 279 -7.58 2.59 10.00
N PHE A 280 -7.35 3.90 10.19
CA PHE A 280 -6.89 4.45 11.47
C PHE A 280 -8.01 4.51 12.53
N LEU A 281 -9.28 4.61 12.14
CA LEU A 281 -10.41 4.38 13.04
C LEU A 281 -10.40 2.94 13.54
N GLY A 282 -10.09 1.97 12.67
CA GLY A 282 -9.84 0.59 13.08
C GLY A 282 -8.76 0.47 14.17
N MET A 283 -7.64 1.18 13.99
CA MET A 283 -6.60 1.28 15.03
C MET A 283 -7.15 1.91 16.32
N MET A 284 -7.85 3.05 16.22
CA MET A 284 -8.43 3.76 17.36
C MET A 284 -9.38 2.87 18.14
N TYR A 285 -10.31 2.19 17.46
CA TYR A 285 -11.29 1.29 18.08
C TYR A 285 -10.66 0.13 18.84
N TYR A 286 -9.43 -0.25 18.52
CA TYR A 286 -8.70 -1.25 19.29
C TYR A 286 -7.83 -0.61 20.38
N PHE A 287 -6.92 0.30 20.01
CA PHE A 287 -5.87 0.79 20.91
C PHE A 287 -6.38 1.76 21.97
N VAL A 288 -7.37 2.61 21.68
CA VAL A 288 -7.92 3.54 22.69
C VAL A 288 -8.55 2.79 23.86
N PRO A 289 -9.55 1.89 23.69
CA PRO A 289 -10.12 1.15 24.81
C PRO A 289 -9.10 0.22 25.45
N LYS A 290 -8.18 -0.37 24.68
CA LYS A 290 -7.14 -1.25 25.21
C LYS A 290 -6.16 -0.52 26.13
N GLN A 291 -5.73 0.69 25.73
CA GLN A 291 -4.81 1.52 26.51
C GLN A 291 -5.49 2.17 27.71
N ALA A 292 -6.76 2.55 27.57
CA ALA A 292 -7.54 3.14 28.66
C ALA A 292 -8.10 2.12 29.65
N GLU A 293 -7.99 0.82 29.35
CA GLU A 293 -8.62 -0.28 30.10
C GLU A 293 -10.13 -0.05 30.34
N ARG A 294 -10.80 0.51 29.33
CA ARG A 294 -12.22 0.87 29.38
C ARG A 294 -12.98 0.21 28.24
N PRO A 295 -14.26 -0.14 28.44
CA PRO A 295 -15.10 -0.61 27.35
C PRO A 295 -15.31 0.49 26.31
N ILE A 296 -15.62 0.11 25.06
CA ILE A 296 -16.04 1.07 24.04
C ILE A 296 -17.31 1.78 24.51
N TYR A 297 -17.29 3.10 24.48
CA TYR A 297 -18.47 3.91 24.72
C TYR A 297 -19.46 3.79 23.55
N SER A 298 -20.72 3.47 23.85
CA SER A 298 -21.84 3.35 22.90
C SER A 298 -21.60 2.46 21.67
N TYR A 299 -21.93 1.17 21.80
CA TYR A 299 -21.94 0.24 20.67
C TYR A 299 -22.92 0.67 19.56
N LYS A 300 -24.09 1.24 19.91
CA LYS A 300 -25.05 1.74 18.92
C LYS A 300 -24.47 2.86 18.06
N LEU A 301 -23.72 3.78 18.67
CA LEU A 301 -23.04 4.83 17.93
C LEU A 301 -22.00 4.25 16.99
N SER A 302 -21.30 3.19 17.40
CA SER A 302 -20.34 2.50 16.53
C SER A 302 -20.97 1.94 15.26
N ILE A 303 -22.18 1.39 15.35
CA ILE A 303 -22.94 0.90 14.17
C ILE A 303 -23.33 2.07 13.26
N ILE A 304 -23.96 3.12 13.82
CA ILE A 304 -24.44 4.26 13.03
C ILE A 304 -23.26 4.97 12.36
N HIS A 305 -22.20 5.24 13.13
CA HIS A 305 -20.98 5.87 12.64
C HIS A 305 -20.34 5.05 11.52
N PHE A 306 -20.16 3.74 11.72
CA PHE A 306 -19.58 2.87 10.70
C PHE A 306 -20.36 2.94 9.38
N TRP A 307 -21.67 2.65 9.41
CA TRP A 307 -22.44 2.59 8.16
C TRP A 307 -22.63 3.96 7.50
N ALA A 308 -22.87 5.01 8.29
CA ALA A 308 -22.97 6.36 7.75
C ALA A 308 -21.65 6.79 7.09
N LEU A 309 -20.51 6.58 7.77
CA LEU A 309 -19.20 6.95 7.23
C LEU A 309 -18.90 6.18 5.95
N ILE A 310 -18.93 4.84 5.99
CA ILE A 310 -18.54 4.01 4.84
C ILE A 310 -19.45 4.24 3.62
N PHE A 311 -20.73 4.56 3.83
CA PHE A 311 -21.65 4.88 2.73
C PHE A 311 -21.43 6.30 2.17
N LEU A 312 -21.39 7.31 3.04
CA LEU A 312 -21.35 8.71 2.61
C LEU A 312 -19.99 9.12 2.03
N TYR A 313 -18.88 8.60 2.57
CA TYR A 313 -17.53 9.04 2.17
C TYR A 313 -17.25 8.85 0.67
N ILE A 314 -17.84 7.81 0.05
CA ILE A 314 -17.69 7.51 -1.38
C ILE A 314 -18.12 8.69 -2.27
N TRP A 315 -19.10 9.48 -1.82
CA TRP A 315 -19.70 10.57 -2.57
C TRP A 315 -18.95 11.89 -2.50
N ALA A 316 -18.01 12.04 -1.57
CA ALA A 316 -17.36 13.32 -1.32
C ALA A 316 -16.23 13.67 -2.29
N GLY A 317 -15.89 12.79 -3.25
CA GLY A 317 -14.87 13.06 -4.28
C GLY A 317 -15.03 14.42 -5.02
N PRO A 318 -16.23 14.79 -5.49
CA PRO A 318 -16.46 16.05 -6.22
C PRO A 318 -16.15 17.33 -5.44
N HIS A 319 -15.97 17.29 -4.12
CA HIS A 319 -15.60 18.48 -3.34
C HIS A 319 -14.22 19.06 -3.73
N HIS A 320 -13.38 18.27 -4.40
CA HIS A 320 -12.09 18.70 -4.95
C HIS A 320 -12.25 19.46 -6.28
N LEU A 321 -13.45 19.44 -6.86
CA LEU A 321 -13.76 19.87 -8.21
C LEU A 321 -14.80 20.98 -8.26
N HIS A 322 -15.02 21.69 -7.15
CA HIS A 322 -15.86 22.88 -7.11
C HIS A 322 -15.33 23.97 -8.05
N TYR A 323 -16.24 24.58 -8.81
CA TYR A 323 -15.92 25.64 -9.79
C TYR A 323 -14.89 25.20 -10.85
N THR A 324 -14.93 23.94 -11.24
CA THR A 324 -14.13 23.40 -12.36
C THR A 324 -15.03 23.10 -13.57
N ALA A 325 -14.51 22.36 -14.56
CA ALA A 325 -15.31 21.86 -15.69
C ALA A 325 -16.23 20.69 -15.32
N LEU A 326 -16.20 20.19 -14.08
CA LEU A 326 -17.13 19.17 -13.59
C LEU A 326 -18.57 19.74 -13.55
N PRO A 327 -19.59 18.99 -14.04
CA PRO A 327 -20.98 19.45 -13.98
C PRO A 327 -21.44 19.80 -12.57
N ASP A 328 -22.20 20.89 -12.46
CA ASP A 328 -22.68 21.43 -11.17
C ASP A 328 -23.44 20.41 -10.33
N TRP A 329 -24.18 19.49 -10.95
CA TRP A 329 -24.93 18.45 -10.23
C TRP A 329 -23.99 17.51 -9.47
N ALA A 330 -22.84 17.16 -10.05
CA ALA A 330 -21.87 16.27 -9.42
C ALA A 330 -21.11 17.00 -8.32
N ALA A 331 -20.72 18.26 -8.56
CA ALA A 331 -20.11 19.11 -7.55
C ALA A 331 -21.05 19.31 -6.35
N THR A 332 -22.33 19.60 -6.60
CA THR A 332 -23.33 19.76 -5.54
C THR A 332 -23.50 18.48 -4.72
N LEU A 333 -23.52 17.31 -5.36
CA LEU A 333 -23.62 16.02 -4.66
C LEU A 333 -22.43 15.75 -3.73
N GLY A 334 -21.23 16.24 -4.05
CA GLY A 334 -20.08 16.15 -3.14
C GLY A 334 -20.08 17.16 -2.00
N MET A 335 -20.90 18.22 -2.10
CA MET A 335 -21.01 19.28 -1.08
C MET A 335 -21.99 18.95 0.04
N VAL A 336 -23.15 18.36 -0.29
CA VAL A 336 -24.27 18.11 0.64
C VAL A 336 -24.21 16.74 1.30
#